data_AF-A0A956K900-F1
#
_entry.id   AF-A0A956K900-F1
#
_cell.length_a   1.000
_cell.length_b   1.000
_cell.length_c   1.000
_cell.angle_alpha   90.00
_cell.angle_beta   90.00
_cell.angle_gamma   90.00
#
_symmetry.space_group_name_H-M   'P 1'
#
loop_
_entity.id
_entity.type
_entity.pdbx_description
1 polymer ?
#
loop_
_entity_poly.entity_id
_entity_poly.type
_entity_poly.pdbx_seq_one_letter_code
_entity_poly.pdbx_strand_id
1 'polypeptide(L)'
;MRRLSVPVALALSLTLPATTFAAPLLGSSTFEQGVAVQANLAPEMSEEEKVEKAKELYGQAEGLAADQKWGEAMVLYEQAYYLVPGKHGFALKVGIAAYNAQNCDKAFEYLTHF
;
A
#
# COMPACT_ATOMS: atom_id res chain seq x y z
N MET A 1 -44.06 -29.45 12.82
CA MET A 1 -43.08 -30.34 13.48
C MET A 1 -42.55 -31.35 12.49
N ARG A 2 -41.28 -31.24 12.05
CA ARG A 2 -40.24 -32.30 12.01
C ARG A 2 -39.13 -31.90 11.04
N ARG A 3 -37.90 -31.87 11.58
CA ARG A 3 -36.63 -31.61 10.89
C ARG A 3 -36.18 -32.89 10.17
N LEU A 4 -35.60 -32.76 8.98
CA LEU A 4 -34.79 -33.82 8.37
C LEU A 4 -33.36 -33.32 8.14
N SER A 5 -32.55 -33.75 9.10
CA SER A 5 -31.14 -34.18 9.08
C SER A 5 -30.35 -34.07 7.77
N VAL A 6 -29.27 -33.29 7.83
CA VAL A 6 -28.08 -33.43 6.97
C VAL A 6 -26.98 -34.10 7.81
N PRO A 7 -26.26 -35.09 7.28
CA PRO A 7 -24.80 -34.96 7.28
C PRO A 7 -24.18 -35.64 6.06
N VAL A 8 -23.64 -34.87 5.12
CA VAL A 8 -22.66 -35.40 4.17
C VAL A 8 -21.34 -34.71 4.45
N ALA A 9 -20.56 -35.37 5.30
CA ALA A 9 -19.15 -35.09 5.49
C ALA A 9 -18.40 -35.46 4.21
N LEU A 10 -17.66 -34.52 3.63
CA LEU A 10 -16.72 -34.81 2.56
C LEU A 10 -15.41 -34.05 2.80
N ALA A 11 -14.54 -34.80 3.48
CA ALA A 11 -13.08 -34.80 3.51
C ALA A 11 -12.33 -33.56 2.99
N LEU A 12 -11.75 -32.81 3.93
CA LEU A 12 -10.54 -32.01 3.71
C LEU A 12 -9.39 -32.95 3.29
N SER A 13 -8.86 -32.74 2.09
CA SER A 13 -7.55 -33.27 1.68
C SER A 13 -6.51 -32.16 1.83
N LEU A 14 -5.82 -32.12 2.96
CA LEU A 14 -4.59 -31.35 3.15
C LEU A 14 -3.45 -32.09 2.43
N THR A 15 -2.97 -31.56 1.32
CA THR A 15 -1.68 -31.95 0.74
C THR A 15 -0.63 -30.92 1.13
N LEU A 16 0.20 -31.25 2.11
CA LEU A 16 1.41 -30.50 2.46
C LEU A 16 2.58 -31.06 1.63
N PRO A 17 3.26 -30.27 0.79
CA PRO A 17 4.59 -30.64 0.32
C PRO A 17 5.61 -30.33 1.41
N ALA A 18 6.22 -31.38 1.95
CA ALA A 18 7.44 -31.30 2.75
C ALA A 18 8.68 -31.39 1.84
N THR A 19 9.82 -30.92 2.36
CA THR A 19 11.20 -30.95 1.82
C THR A 19 11.55 -29.71 0.96
N THR A 20 12.65 -28.97 1.17
CA THR A 20 13.99 -29.34 1.65
C THR A 20 14.66 -28.16 2.36
N PHE A 21 15.37 -28.46 3.45
CA PHE A 21 16.26 -27.57 4.19
C PHE A 21 17.66 -27.69 3.56
N ALA A 22 18.15 -26.65 2.88
CA ALA A 22 19.54 -26.54 2.44
C ALA A 22 20.26 -25.52 3.34
N ALA A 23 21.31 -26.00 4.00
CA ALA A 23 22.17 -25.27 4.92
C ALA A 23 22.96 -24.13 4.22
N PRO A 24 23.48 -23.14 4.97
CA PRO A 24 24.02 -21.90 4.42
C PRO A 24 25.44 -22.11 3.89
N LEU A 25 25.70 -21.69 2.65
CA LEU A 25 27.06 -21.44 2.19
C LEU A 25 27.48 -20.06 2.69
N LEU A 26 28.31 -20.06 3.73
CA LEU A 26 29.17 -18.94 4.10
C LEU A 26 30.12 -18.65 2.93
N GLY A 27 29.68 -17.80 2.02
CA GLY A 27 30.53 -17.14 1.04
C GLY A 27 31.25 -15.98 1.72
N SER A 28 32.44 -16.25 2.24
CA SER A 28 33.41 -15.22 2.56
C SER A 28 33.96 -14.65 1.25
N SER A 29 33.41 -13.54 0.79
CA SER A 29 34.07 -12.68 -0.20
C SER A 29 34.53 -11.40 0.49
N THR A 30 35.83 -11.43 0.74
CA THR A 30 36.75 -10.36 1.11
C THR A 30 36.44 -9.05 0.38
N PHE A 31 36.51 -7.96 1.13
CA PHE A 31 36.60 -6.59 0.63
C PHE A 31 37.66 -6.46 -0.46
N GLU A 32 37.36 -5.76 -1.56
CA GLU A 32 38.21 -4.69 -2.11
C GLU A 32 37.42 -3.82 -3.11
N GLN A 33 37.43 -2.53 -2.81
CA GLN A 33 37.59 -1.42 -3.76
C GLN A 33 36.46 -1.11 -4.76
N GLY A 34 35.76 -0.02 -4.44
CA GLY A 34 35.91 1.17 -5.28
C GLY A 34 35.08 1.20 -6.55
N VAL A 35 33.77 1.40 -6.41
CA VAL A 35 33.07 2.39 -7.22
C VAL A 35 32.15 3.12 -6.27
N ALA A 36 32.52 4.35 -5.92
CA ALA A 36 31.54 5.32 -5.49
C ALA A 36 30.55 5.46 -6.66
N VAL A 37 29.47 4.70 -6.61
CA VAL A 37 28.31 5.00 -7.45
C VAL A 37 27.82 6.30 -6.86
N GLN A 38 28.25 7.41 -7.47
CA GLN A 38 27.48 8.64 -7.46
C GLN A 38 26.08 8.24 -7.87
N ALA A 39 25.24 7.96 -6.87
CA ALA A 39 23.81 8.10 -7.01
C ALA A 39 23.65 9.55 -7.45
N ASN A 40 23.41 9.71 -8.75
CA ASN A 40 22.99 10.95 -9.34
C ASN A 40 21.81 11.41 -8.50
N LEU A 41 22.08 12.32 -7.55
CA LEU A 41 21.09 12.93 -6.69
C LEU A 41 20.23 13.75 -7.63
N ALA A 42 19.18 13.12 -8.17
CA ALA A 42 18.00 13.86 -8.54
C ALA A 42 17.70 14.79 -7.35
N PRO A 43 17.41 16.07 -7.57
CA PRO A 43 17.10 16.96 -6.47
C PRO A 43 15.90 16.38 -5.73
N GLU A 44 16.16 15.76 -4.58
CA GLU A 44 15.14 15.49 -3.56
C GLU A 44 14.48 16.84 -3.30
N MET A 45 13.16 16.92 -3.56
CA MET A 45 12.39 18.13 -3.26
C MET A 45 12.63 18.55 -1.82
N SER A 46 12.73 19.85 -1.55
CA SER A 46 12.78 20.31 -0.17
C SER A 46 11.50 19.91 0.58
N GLU A 47 11.56 19.86 1.90
CA GLU A 47 10.39 19.53 2.71
C GLU A 47 9.25 20.54 2.49
N GLU A 48 9.58 21.82 2.32
CA GLU A 48 8.61 22.85 1.96
C GLU A 48 7.98 22.60 0.59
N GLU A 49 8.76 22.20 -0.41
CA GLU A 49 8.27 21.86 -1.75
C GLU A 49 7.36 20.63 -1.71
N LYS A 50 7.72 19.60 -0.94
CA LYS A 50 6.88 18.39 -0.73
C LYS A 50 5.53 18.79 -0.14
N VAL A 51 5.52 19.65 0.88
CA VAL A 51 4.29 20.14 1.52
C VAL A 51 3.43 20.95 0.55
N GLU A 52 4.03 21.85 -0.22
CA GLU A 52 3.27 22.66 -1.17
C GLU A 52 2.68 21.80 -2.29
N LYS A 53 3.46 20.85 -2.81
CA LYS A 53 2.97 19.92 -3.83
C LYS A 53 1.86 19.02 -3.29
N ALA A 54 1.96 18.56 -2.04
CA ALA A 54 0.91 17.76 -1.41
C ALA A 54 -0.40 18.54 -1.27
N LYS A 55 -0.37 19.84 -0.94
CA LYS A 55 -1.59 20.69 -0.91
C LYS A 55 -2.22 20.83 -2.28
N GLU A 56 -1.40 21.03 -3.32
CA GLU A 56 -1.87 21.15 -4.70
C GLU A 56 -2.61 19.87 -5.13
N LEU A 57 -1.98 18.71 -4.91
CA LEU A 57 -2.56 17.40 -5.20
C LEU A 57 -3.85 17.17 -4.41
N TYR A 58 -3.85 17.53 -3.12
CA TYR A 58 -5.02 17.43 -2.26
C TYR A 58 -6.18 18.28 -2.79
N GLY A 59 -5.93 19.53 -3.19
CA GLY A 59 -6.96 20.40 -3.75
C GLY A 59 -7.55 19.85 -5.05
N GLN A 60 -6.71 19.28 -5.92
CA GLN A 60 -7.18 18.59 -7.14
C GLN A 60 -8.03 17.35 -6.81
N ALA A 61 -7.60 16.57 -5.80
CA ALA A 61 -8.33 15.39 -5.34
C ALA A 61 -9.71 15.76 -4.76
N GLU A 62 -9.83 16.86 -4.02
CA GLU A 62 -11.12 17.37 -3.52
C GLU A 62 -12.07 17.76 -4.66
N GLY A 63 -11.54 18.36 -5.73
CA GLY A 63 -12.33 18.64 -6.95
C GLY A 63 -12.86 17.36 -7.60
N LEU A 64 -12.01 16.36 -7.80
CA LEU A 64 -12.41 15.06 -8.35
C LEU A 64 -13.41 14.34 -7.43
N ALA A 65 -13.22 14.41 -6.12
CA ALA A 65 -14.15 13.86 -5.14
C ALA A 65 -15.52 14.55 -5.18
N ALA A 66 -15.57 15.87 -5.34
CA ALA A 66 -16.81 16.62 -5.52
C ALA A 66 -17.57 16.18 -6.79
N ASP A 67 -16.83 15.82 -7.84
CA ASP A 67 -17.36 15.26 -9.09
C ASP A 67 -17.64 13.73 -9.01
N GLN A 68 -17.53 13.12 -7.83
CA GLN A 68 -17.68 11.68 -7.59
C GLN A 68 -16.71 10.78 -8.37
N LYS A 69 -15.59 11.34 -8.85
CA LYS A 69 -14.51 10.62 -9.52
C LYS A 69 -13.56 10.02 -8.48
N TRP A 70 -14.09 9.13 -7.65
CA TRP A 70 -13.41 8.63 -6.45
C TRP A 70 -12.11 7.88 -6.74
N GLY A 71 -12.04 7.12 -7.83
CA GLY A 71 -10.82 6.40 -8.21
C GLY A 71 -9.66 7.33 -8.57
N GLU A 72 -9.94 8.41 -9.31
CA GLU A 72 -8.92 9.43 -9.65
C GLU A 72 -8.54 10.26 -8.40
N ALA A 73 -9.52 10.65 -7.59
CA ALA A 73 -9.29 11.36 -6.34
C ALA A 73 -8.40 10.57 -5.37
N MET A 74 -8.66 9.27 -5.22
CA MET A 74 -7.89 8.35 -4.38
C MET A 74 -6.40 8.38 -4.74
N VAL A 75 -6.08 8.32 -6.04
CA VAL A 75 -4.69 8.34 -6.54
C VAL A 75 -3.98 9.65 -6.18
N LEU A 76 -4.67 10.79 -6.24
CA LEU A 76 -4.09 12.08 -5.88
C LEU A 76 -3.94 12.27 -4.36
N TYR A 77 -4.92 11.82 -3.57
CA TYR A 77 -4.78 11.80 -2.11
C TYR A 77 -3.59 10.94 -1.66
N GLU A 78 -3.37 9.80 -2.32
CA GLU A 78 -2.29 8.88 -2.00
C GLU A 78 -0.92 9.47 -2.33
N GLN A 79 -0.79 10.16 -3.47
CA GLN A 79 0.42 10.92 -3.78
C GLN A 79 0.69 12.03 -2.75
N ALA A 80 -0.35 12.76 -2.33
CA ALA A 80 -0.22 13.78 -1.29
C ALA A 80 0.25 13.18 0.05
N TYR A 81 -0.27 11.99 0.41
CA TYR A 81 0.17 11.25 1.58
C TYR A 81 1.65 10.86 1.49
N TYR A 82 2.12 10.31 0.38
CA TYR A 82 3.52 9.91 0.25
C TYR A 82 4.52 11.07 0.25
N LEU A 83 4.09 12.28 -0.14
CA LEU A 83 4.91 13.48 0.01
C LEU A 83 5.03 13.93 1.47
N VAL A 84 3.99 13.71 2.28
CA VAL A 84 3.93 14.16 3.68
C VAL A 84 3.27 13.11 4.58
N PRO A 85 3.93 11.95 4.83
CA PRO A 85 3.29 10.79 5.49
C PRO A 85 2.91 11.05 6.95
N GLY A 86 3.48 12.07 7.60
CA GLY A 86 3.10 12.50 8.95
C GLY A 86 1.74 13.22 9.04
N LYS A 87 1.07 13.46 7.91
CA LYS A 87 -0.28 14.06 7.87
C LYS A 87 -1.33 12.96 7.67
N HIS A 88 -1.72 12.31 8.77
CA HIS A 88 -2.73 11.24 8.78
C HIS A 88 -4.08 11.62 8.14
N GLY A 89 -4.42 12.91 8.09
CA GLY A 89 -5.59 13.39 7.35
C GLY A 89 -5.59 13.03 5.85
N PHE A 90 -4.41 12.91 5.23
CA PHE A 90 -4.29 12.45 3.85
C PHE A 90 -4.57 10.94 3.74
N ALA A 91 -4.05 10.12 4.66
CA ALA A 91 -4.34 8.68 4.69
C ALA A 91 -5.84 8.40 4.87
N LEU A 92 -6.51 9.12 5.78
CA LEU A 92 -7.96 9.04 5.94
C LEU A 92 -8.70 9.33 4.63
N LYS A 93 -8.26 10.34 3.88
CA LYS A 93 -8.86 10.72 2.60
C LYS A 93 -8.63 9.65 1.51
N VAL A 94 -7.47 9.00 1.49
CA VAL A 94 -7.25 7.81 0.64
C VAL A 94 -8.23 6.71 0.99
N GLY A 95 -8.38 6.37 2.28
CA GLY A 95 -9.30 5.32 2.73
C GLY A 95 -10.76 5.61 2.38
N ILE A 96 -11.23 6.86 2.58
CA ILE A 96 -12.57 7.29 2.21
C ILE A 96 -12.77 7.23 0.68
N ALA A 97 -11.82 7.76 -0.10
CA ALA A 97 -11.92 7.73 -1.56
C ALA A 97 -11.90 6.29 -2.10
N ALA A 98 -11.06 5.42 -1.54
CA ALA A 98 -11.00 3.99 -1.87
C ALA A 98 -12.33 3.29 -1.58
N TYR A 99 -12.94 3.57 -0.42
CA TYR A 99 -14.26 3.03 -0.07
C TYR A 99 -15.34 3.45 -1.09
N ASN A 100 -15.38 4.75 -1.45
CA ASN A 100 -16.34 5.25 -2.44
C ASN A 100 -16.07 4.72 -3.86
N ALA A 101 -14.81 4.42 -4.19
CA ALA A 101 -14.40 3.77 -5.43
C ALA A 101 -14.60 2.25 -5.43
N GLN A 102 -15.17 1.67 -4.37
CA GLN A 102 -15.32 0.22 -4.16
C GLN A 102 -14.00 -0.58 -4.14
N ASN A 103 -12.88 0.09 -3.86
CA ASN A 103 -11.60 -0.56 -3.62
C ASN A 103 -11.50 -0.95 -2.13
N CYS A 104 -12.19 -2.03 -1.75
CA CYS A 104 -12.31 -2.46 -0.37
C CYS A 104 -10.97 -2.82 0.28
N ASP A 105 -10.04 -3.41 -0.46
CA ASP A 105 -8.73 -3.81 0.06
C ASP A 105 -7.91 -2.58 0.47
N LYS A 106 -7.84 -1.57 -0.40
CA LYS A 106 -7.15 -0.32 -0.10
C LYS A 106 -7.85 0.48 0.98
N ALA A 107 -9.19 0.48 0.98
CA ALA A 107 -9.96 1.13 2.05
C ALA A 107 -9.64 0.50 3.42
N PHE A 108 -9.60 -0.83 3.49
CA PHE A 108 -9.23 -1.53 4.71
C PHE A 108 -7.81 -1.20 5.16
N GLU A 109 -6.85 -1.25 4.24
CA GLU A 109 -5.46 -0.88 4.52
C GLU A 109 -5.35 0.52 5.11
N TYR A 110 -5.89 1.52 4.43
CA TYR A 110 -5.75 2.93 4.83
C TYR A 110 -6.57 3.31 6.06
N LEU A 111 -7.70 2.66 6.33
CA LEU A 111 -8.55 3.00 7.49
C LEU A 111 -8.16 2.24 8.76
N THR A 112 -7.29 1.22 8.66
CA THR A 112 -6.91 0.40 9.82
C THR A 112 -5.42 0.47 10.15
N HIS A 113 -4.56 0.81 9.19
CA HIS A 113 -3.11 0.81 9.37
C HIS A 113 -2.51 2.21 9.57
N PHE A 114 -3.02 3.23 8.86
CA PHE A 114 -2.42 4.56 8.75
C PHE A 114 -3.24 5.65 9.46
#